data_AF-A0A916TJ27-F1
#
_entry.id   AF-A0A916TJ27-F1
#
_cell.length_a   1.000
_cell.length_b   1.000
_cell.length_c   1.000
_cell.angle_alpha   90.00
_cell.angle_beta   90.00
_cell.angle_gamma   90.00
#
_symmetry.space_group_name_H-M   'P 1'
#
loop_
_entity.id
_entity.type
_entity.pdbx_description
1 polymer ?
#
loop_
_entity_poly.entity_id
_entity_poly.type
_entity_poly.pdbx_seq_one_letter_code
_entity_poly.pdbx_strand_id
1 'polypeptide(L)'
;MTMEAALASLAKTCEAIANGRFDDIDDLYEVITNEAVPGEIRALAESFAGMVVQVEAREFHSSQLISDLSETKRQLEIAEAKLRKENAELKTRLDKFEVAYDETEAQMEVQKVAESDYFKSLQSRAKQLRSRFKSS
;
A
#
# COMPACT_ATOMS: atom_id res chain seq x y z
N MET A 1 37.59 -38.66 -11.46
CA MET A 1 37.20 -37.82 -12.61
C MET A 1 38.47 -37.36 -13.33
N THR A 2 38.49 -37.29 -14.66
CA THR A 2 39.61 -36.74 -15.43
C THR A 2 39.49 -35.21 -15.53
N MET A 3 40.59 -34.50 -15.82
CA MET A 3 40.58 -33.03 -15.95
C MET A 3 39.63 -32.52 -17.03
N GLU A 4 39.52 -33.24 -18.15
CA GLU A 4 38.61 -32.90 -19.24
C GLU A 4 37.13 -33.03 -18.82
N ALA A 5 36.81 -34.05 -18.02
CA ALA A 5 35.47 -34.20 -17.44
C ALA A 5 35.15 -33.10 -16.42
N ALA A 6 36.15 -32.65 -15.64
CA ALA A 6 35.97 -31.54 -14.70
C ALA A 6 35.61 -30.22 -15.41
N LEU A 7 36.29 -29.92 -16.51
CA LEU A 7 36.04 -28.73 -17.32
C LEU A 7 34.69 -28.78 -18.03
N ALA A 8 34.30 -29.96 -18.55
CA ALA A 8 32.98 -30.14 -19.16
C ALA A 8 31.84 -29.95 -18.14
N SER A 9 32.01 -30.48 -16.92
CA SER A 9 31.09 -30.27 -15.81
C SER A 9 30.93 -28.78 -15.49
N LEU A 10 32.04 -28.07 -15.31
CA LEU A 10 32.03 -26.62 -15.05
C LEU A 10 31.35 -25.80 -16.15
N ALA A 11 31.62 -26.14 -17.42
CA ALA A 11 30.99 -25.46 -18.55
C ALA A 11 29.47 -25.65 -18.58
N LYS A 12 29.00 -26.88 -18.34
CA LYS A 12 27.57 -27.21 -18.23
C LYS A 12 26.92 -26.43 -17.09
N THR A 13 27.55 -26.39 -15.91
CA THR A 13 27.02 -25.63 -14.77
C THR A 13 26.98 -24.13 -15.03
N CYS A 14 28.01 -23.56 -15.67
CA CYS A 14 28.01 -22.16 -16.08
C CYS A 14 26.83 -21.82 -17.02
N GLU A 15 26.58 -22.67 -18.01
CA GLU A 15 25.46 -22.51 -18.93
C GLU A 15 24.12 -22.65 -18.21
N ALA A 16 24.00 -23.59 -17.26
CA ALA A 16 22.81 -23.74 -16.44
C ALA A 16 22.53 -22.49 -15.60
N ILE A 17 23.55 -21.96 -14.91
CA ILE A 17 23.46 -20.72 -14.11
C ILE A 17 23.04 -19.53 -14.97
N ALA A 18 23.63 -19.38 -16.15
CA ALA A 18 23.30 -18.28 -17.06
C ALA A 18 21.84 -18.34 -17.56
N ASN A 19 21.26 -19.53 -17.62
CA ASN A 19 19.88 -19.76 -18.03
C ASN A 19 18.89 -19.87 -16.85
N GLY A 20 19.33 -19.62 -15.62
CA GLY A 20 18.46 -19.70 -14.44
C GLY A 20 18.07 -21.13 -14.04
N ARG A 21 18.89 -22.13 -14.40
CA ARG A 21 18.68 -23.55 -14.03
C ARG A 21 19.74 -23.96 -13.03
N PHE A 22 19.30 -24.40 -11.84
CA PHE A 22 20.19 -24.67 -10.71
C PHE A 22 20.04 -26.07 -10.12
N ASP A 23 19.26 -26.94 -10.77
CA ASP A 23 18.82 -28.20 -10.15
C ASP A 23 19.94 -29.25 -9.96
N ASP A 24 21.04 -29.16 -10.73
CA ASP A 24 22.14 -30.13 -10.72
C ASP A 24 23.47 -29.47 -10.29
N ILE A 25 23.62 -29.18 -8.99
CA ILE A 25 24.88 -28.69 -8.38
C ILE A 25 25.75 -29.86 -7.89
N ASP A 26 25.20 -31.07 -7.76
CA ASP A 26 25.92 -32.23 -7.24
C ASP A 26 27.20 -32.54 -8.04
N ASP A 27 27.14 -32.35 -9.35
CA ASP A 27 28.29 -32.46 -10.27
C ASP A 27 29.45 -31.51 -9.90
N LEU A 28 29.18 -30.32 -9.32
CA LEU A 28 30.20 -29.39 -8.84
C LEU A 28 30.87 -29.89 -7.56
N TYR A 29 30.11 -30.48 -6.64
CA TYR A 29 30.65 -30.99 -5.38
C TYR A 29 31.62 -32.17 -5.61
N GLU A 30 31.34 -33.00 -6.62
CA GLU A 30 32.28 -34.03 -7.04
C GLU A 30 33.59 -33.45 -7.57
N VAL A 31 33.57 -32.29 -8.25
CA VAL A 31 34.78 -31.59 -8.71
C VAL A 31 35.56 -31.00 -7.52
N ILE A 32 34.85 -30.35 -6.58
CA ILE A 32 35.43 -29.67 -5.42
C ILE A 32 36.17 -30.65 -4.49
N THR A 33 35.59 -31.84 -4.27
CA THR A 33 36.13 -32.84 -3.32
C THR A 33 37.19 -33.74 -3.94
N ASN A 34 37.37 -33.71 -5.26
CA ASN A 34 38.31 -34.60 -5.94
C ASN A 34 39.74 -34.07 -5.92
N GLU A 35 40.57 -34.59 -5.02
CA GLU A 35 41.98 -34.18 -4.88
C GLU A 35 42.84 -34.41 -6.14
N ALA A 36 42.41 -35.30 -7.05
CA ALA A 36 43.11 -35.55 -8.31
C ALA A 36 42.90 -34.44 -9.36
N VAL A 37 41.92 -33.56 -9.15
CA VAL A 37 41.68 -32.36 -9.97
C VAL A 37 42.60 -31.23 -9.49
N PRO A 38 43.24 -30.45 -10.38
CA PRO A 38 44.07 -29.31 -9.98
C PRO A 38 43.34 -28.32 -9.07
N GLY A 39 44.08 -27.74 -8.12
CA GLY A 39 43.51 -26.85 -7.11
C GLY A 39 42.79 -25.63 -7.70
N GLU A 40 43.27 -25.11 -8.83
CA GLU A 40 42.67 -23.99 -9.54
C GLU A 40 41.27 -24.32 -10.08
N ILE A 41 41.09 -25.55 -10.57
CA ILE A 41 39.79 -26.03 -11.10
C ILE A 41 38.82 -26.27 -9.94
N ARG A 42 39.30 -26.77 -8.80
CA ARG A 42 38.48 -26.92 -7.59
C ARG A 42 38.03 -25.57 -7.05
N ALA A 43 38.93 -24.57 -7.00
CA ALA A 43 38.59 -23.21 -6.59
C ALA A 43 37.57 -22.54 -7.54
N LEU A 44 37.64 -22.84 -8.83
CA LEU A 44 36.65 -22.38 -9.81
C LEU A 44 35.28 -23.04 -9.56
N ALA A 45 35.26 -24.35 -9.27
CA ALA A 45 34.04 -25.07 -8.90
C ALA A 45 33.40 -24.52 -7.61
N GLU A 46 34.20 -24.24 -6.59
CA GLU A 46 33.74 -23.57 -5.36
C GLU A 46 33.12 -22.20 -5.64
N SER A 47 33.76 -21.42 -6.53
CA SER A 47 33.24 -20.11 -6.92
C SER A 47 31.88 -20.22 -7.62
N PHE A 48 31.70 -21.22 -8.49
CA PHE A 48 30.43 -21.46 -9.16
C PHE A 48 29.34 -21.93 -8.19
N ALA A 49 29.67 -22.82 -7.26
CA ALA A 49 28.75 -23.22 -6.19
C ALA A 49 28.28 -22.00 -5.37
N GLY A 50 29.21 -21.10 -5.02
CA GLY A 50 28.87 -19.84 -4.35
C GLY A 50 27.95 -18.93 -5.18
N MET A 51 28.17 -18.85 -6.49
CA MET A 51 27.30 -18.08 -7.39
C MET A 51 25.88 -18.65 -7.44
N VAL A 52 25.71 -19.98 -7.49
CA VAL A 52 24.38 -20.60 -7.50
C VAL A 52 23.59 -20.21 -6.26
N VAL A 53 24.19 -20.36 -5.08
CA VAL A 53 23.55 -20.02 -3.79
C VAL A 53 23.13 -18.54 -3.76
N GLN A 54 23.98 -17.63 -4.27
CA GLN A 54 23.65 -16.21 -4.33
C GLN A 54 22.47 -15.92 -5.26
N VAL A 55 22.39 -16.60 -6.40
CA VAL A 55 21.29 -16.41 -7.35
C VAL A 55 19.99 -16.97 -6.78
N GLU A 56 20.01 -18.17 -6.21
CA GLU A 56 18.85 -18.75 -5.53
C GLU A 56 18.34 -17.86 -4.40
N ALA A 57 19.24 -17.32 -3.57
CA ALA A 57 18.86 -16.39 -2.50
C ALA A 57 18.19 -15.12 -3.07
N ARG A 58 18.69 -14.60 -4.20
CA ARG A 58 18.11 -13.44 -4.87
C ARG A 58 16.73 -13.76 -5.46
N GLU A 59 16.56 -14.93 -6.07
CA GLU A 59 15.28 -15.35 -6.65
C GLU A 59 14.23 -15.63 -5.58
N PHE A 60 14.62 -16.28 -4.48
CA PHE A 60 13.78 -16.46 -3.32
C PHE A 60 13.34 -15.12 -2.74
N HIS A 61 14.27 -14.19 -2.53
CA HIS A 61 13.96 -12.86 -2.03
C HIS A 61 13.04 -12.08 -2.98
N SER A 62 13.27 -12.16 -4.29
CA SER A 62 12.42 -11.50 -5.29
C SER A 62 11.01 -12.06 -5.29
N SER A 63 10.87 -13.38 -5.17
CA SER A 63 9.57 -14.06 -5.07
C SER A 63 8.82 -13.64 -3.80
N GLN A 64 9.54 -13.52 -2.68
CA GLN A 64 8.97 -13.01 -1.43
C GLN A 64 8.49 -11.56 -1.58
N LEU A 65 9.29 -10.68 -2.18
CA LEU A 65 8.90 -9.29 -2.42
C LEU A 65 7.67 -9.17 -3.33
N ILE A 66 7.57 -10.00 -4.37
CA ILE A 66 6.38 -10.04 -5.24
C ILE A 66 5.14 -10.46 -4.44
N SER A 67 5.28 -11.47 -3.58
CA SER A 67 4.19 -11.91 -2.69
C SER A 67 3.75 -10.77 -1.76
N ASP A 68 4.69 -10.12 -1.09
CA ASP A 68 4.41 -9.03 -0.14
C ASP A 68 3.77 -7.82 -0.84
N LEU A 69 4.25 -7.48 -2.04
CA LEU A 69 3.70 -6.41 -2.86
C LEU A 69 2.27 -6.73 -3.29
N SER A 70 2.01 -7.99 -3.68
CA SER A 70 0.69 -8.45 -4.10
C SER A 70 -0.32 -8.40 -2.94
N GLU A 71 0.10 -8.82 -1.75
CA GLU A 71 -0.74 -8.74 -0.55
C GLU A 71 -1.01 -7.28 -0.14
N THR A 72 0.03 -6.44 -0.17
CA THR A 72 -0.12 -5.00 0.14
C THR A 72 -1.09 -4.32 -0.85
N LYS A 73 -0.97 -4.64 -2.14
CA LYS A 73 -1.90 -4.15 -3.17
C LYS A 73 -3.34 -4.58 -2.88
N ARG A 74 -3.55 -5.85 -2.53
CA ARG A 74 -4.87 -6.37 -2.17
C ARG A 74 -5.47 -5.63 -0.97
N GLN A 75 -4.67 -5.39 0.07
CA GLN A 75 -5.11 -4.65 1.25
C GLN A 75 -5.48 -3.20 0.90
N LEU A 76 -4.69 -2.55 0.04
CA LEU A 76 -4.97 -1.21 -0.43
C LEU A 76 -6.29 -1.14 -1.23
N GLU A 77 -6.53 -2.08 -2.13
CA GLU A 77 -7.78 -2.16 -2.90
C GLU A 77 -9.01 -2.33 -2.00
N ILE A 78 -8.90 -3.16 -0.95
CA ILE A 78 -9.95 -3.33 0.06
C ILE A 78 -10.20 -2.02 0.81
N ALA A 79 -9.13 -1.34 1.24
CA ALA A 79 -9.24 -0.07 1.95
C ALA A 79 -9.85 1.04 1.08
N GLU A 80 -9.44 1.12 -0.19
CA GLU A 80 -9.99 2.07 -1.16
C GLU A 80 -11.48 1.82 -1.40
N ALA A 81 -11.87 0.55 -1.58
CA ALA A 81 -13.27 0.18 -1.75
C ALA A 81 -14.12 0.56 -0.52
N LYS A 82 -13.59 0.33 0.68
CA LYS A 82 -14.25 0.73 1.94
C LYS A 82 -14.40 2.25 2.03
N LEU A 83 -13.33 3.01 1.78
CA LEU A 83 -13.36 4.47 1.81
C LEU A 83 -14.31 5.05 0.75
N ARG A 84 -14.37 4.46 -0.45
CA ARG A 84 -15.34 4.88 -1.48
C ARG A 84 -16.77 4.68 -1.01
N LYS A 85 -17.07 3.54 -0.38
CA LYS A 85 -18.39 3.26 0.18
C LYS A 85 -18.75 4.25 1.28
N GLU A 86 -17.85 4.46 2.25
CA GLU A 86 -18.08 5.40 3.35
C GLU A 86 -18.27 6.84 2.84
N ASN A 87 -17.48 7.28 1.87
CA ASN A 87 -17.66 8.60 1.25
C ASN A 87 -19.00 8.74 0.53
N ALA A 88 -19.48 7.70 -0.17
CA ALA A 88 -20.78 7.73 -0.83
C ALA A 88 -21.93 7.80 0.20
N GLU A 89 -21.83 7.05 1.29
CA GLU A 89 -22.79 7.08 2.39
C GLU A 89 -22.80 8.45 3.09
N LEU A 90 -21.62 9.02 3.36
CA LEU A 90 -21.49 10.34 3.98
C LEU A 90 -22.05 11.45 3.09
N LYS A 91 -21.76 11.43 1.78
CA LYS A 91 -22.37 12.38 0.83
C LYS A 91 -23.88 12.28 0.83
N THR A 92 -24.43 11.07 0.75
CA THR A 92 -25.88 10.86 0.79
C THR A 92 -26.51 11.39 2.09
N ARG A 93 -25.81 11.23 3.23
CA ARG A 93 -26.26 11.78 4.52
C ARG A 93 -26.19 13.29 4.55
N LEU A 94 -25.12 13.88 4.00
CA LEU A 94 -24.97 15.33 3.90
C LEU A 94 -26.08 15.93 3.04
N ASP A 95 -26.34 15.37 1.85
CA ASP A 95 -27.40 15.83 0.96
C ASP A 95 -28.77 15.79 1.67
N LYS A 96 -29.04 14.74 2.46
CA LYS A 96 -30.28 14.67 3.27
C LYS A 96 -30.34 15.75 4.34
N PHE A 97 -29.23 16.09 4.98
CA PHE A 97 -29.19 17.16 5.97
C PHE A 97 -29.29 18.55 5.32
N GLU A 98 -28.71 18.76 4.14
CA GLU A 98 -28.88 20.00 3.37
C GLU A 98 -30.34 20.16 2.92
N VAL A 99 -31.00 19.09 2.46
CA VAL A 99 -32.42 19.11 2.10
C VAL A 99 -33.31 19.34 3.33
N ALA A 100 -32.97 18.77 4.48
CA ALA A 100 -33.70 19.01 5.73
C ALA A 100 -33.43 20.41 6.32
N TYR A 101 -32.30 21.02 5.98
CA TYR A 101 -31.95 22.39 6.30
C TYR A 101 -32.27 23.29 5.11
N ASP A 102 -33.54 23.29 4.69
CA ASP A 102 -33.96 24.21 3.65
C ASP A 102 -33.89 25.64 4.19
N GLU A 103 -32.87 26.39 3.73
CA GLU A 103 -32.67 27.79 4.12
C GLU A 103 -33.92 28.64 3.84
N THR A 104 -34.74 28.27 2.84
CA THR A 104 -35.98 28.98 2.54
C THR A 104 -37.07 28.69 3.56
N GLU A 105 -37.21 27.45 4.02
CA GLU A 105 -38.14 27.10 5.10
C GLU A 105 -37.69 27.73 6.42
N ALA A 106 -36.40 27.64 6.74
CA ALA A 106 -35.81 28.26 7.92
C ALA A 106 -36.00 29.79 7.92
N GLN A 107 -35.77 30.46 6.77
CA GLN A 107 -36.04 31.90 6.64
C GLN A 107 -37.52 32.22 6.78
N MET A 108 -38.42 31.43 6.19
CA MET A 108 -39.85 31.63 6.34
C MET A 108 -40.32 31.47 7.79
N GLU A 109 -39.79 30.50 8.53
CA GLU A 109 -40.11 30.34 9.96
C GLU A 109 -39.59 31.53 10.79
N VAL A 110 -38.36 31.96 10.55
CA VAL A 110 -37.78 33.15 11.20
C VAL A 110 -38.60 34.40 10.87
N GLN A 111 -39.02 34.59 9.62
CA GLN A 111 -39.85 35.70 9.18
C GLN A 111 -41.21 35.67 9.90
N LYS A 112 -41.88 34.51 9.97
CA LYS A 112 -43.16 34.35 10.68
C LYS A 112 -43.04 34.72 12.16
N VAL A 113 -41.96 34.30 12.83
CA VAL A 113 -41.71 34.63 14.24
C VAL A 113 -41.41 36.13 14.39
N ALA A 114 -40.58 36.70 13.52
CA ALA A 114 -40.20 38.11 13.54
C ALA A 114 -41.40 39.03 13.25
N GLU A 115 -42.33 38.61 12.39
CA GLU A 115 -43.54 39.35 12.07
C GLU A 115 -44.64 39.18 13.12
N SER A 116 -44.48 38.28 14.09
CA SER A 116 -45.47 38.09 15.16
C SER A 116 -45.63 39.34 16.01
N ASP A 117 -46.87 39.60 16.42
CA ASP A 117 -47.20 40.75 17.27
C ASP A 117 -46.48 40.70 18.62
N TYR A 118 -46.25 39.48 19.13
CA TYR A 118 -45.45 39.25 20.33
C TYR A 118 -44.02 39.77 20.15
N PHE A 119 -43.33 39.40 19.06
CA PHE A 119 -41.94 39.80 18.84
C PHE A 119 -41.81 41.30 18.56
N LYS A 120 -42.73 41.87 17.77
CA LYS A 120 -42.81 43.33 17.54
C LYS A 120 -43.01 44.10 18.85
N SER A 121 -43.87 43.61 19.74
CA SER A 121 -44.11 44.23 21.05
C SER A 121 -42.90 44.11 21.98
N LEU A 122 -42.17 42.99 21.95
CA LEU A 122 -40.94 42.79 22.71
C LEU A 122 -39.84 43.75 22.23
N GLN A 123 -39.70 43.92 20.92
CA GLN A 123 -38.73 44.82 20.31
C GLN A 123 -39.02 46.30 20.64
N SER A 124 -40.30 46.71 20.61
CA SER A 124 -40.70 48.06 20.98
C SER A 124 -40.40 48.35 22.46
N ARG A 125 -40.67 47.39 23.35
CA ARG A 125 -40.41 47.48 24.79
C ARG A 125 -38.91 47.54 25.10
N ALA A 126 -38.09 46.74 24.41
CA ALA A 126 -36.63 46.81 24.51
C ALA A 126 -36.07 48.16 24.02
N LYS A 127 -36.64 48.72 22.95
CA LYS A 127 -36.26 50.05 22.43
C LYS A 127 -36.61 51.16 23.42
N GLN A 128 -37.78 51.10 24.05
CA GLN A 128 -38.20 52.04 25.11
C GLN A 128 -37.31 51.98 26.36
N LEU A 129 -36.89 50.77 26.77
CA LEU A 129 -35.94 50.60 27.87
C LEU A 129 -34.58 51.20 27.52
N ARG A 130 -34.04 50.88 26.34
CA ARG A 130 -32.77 51.45 25.86
C ARG A 130 -32.81 52.97 25.76
N SER A 131 -33.90 53.56 25.30
CA SER A 131 -34.04 55.02 25.26
C SER A 131 -34.07 55.63 26.66
N ARG A 132 -34.76 54.99 27.63
CA ARG A 132 -34.79 55.45 29.03
C ARG A 132 -33.41 55.40 29.70
N PHE A 133 -32.61 54.36 29.41
CA PHE A 133 -31.25 54.23 29.95
C PHE A 133 -30.22 55.11 29.25
N LYS A 134 -30.48 55.58 28.02
CA LYS A 134 -29.60 56.50 27.28
C LYS A 134 -29.89 57.98 27.58
N SER A 135 -31.07 58.28 28.14
CA SER A 135 -31.48 59.62 28.58
C SER A 135 -31.28 59.89 30.08
N SER A 136 -30.64 58.96 30.79
CA SER A 136 -30.19 59.11 32.19
C SER A 136 -28.67 59.11 32.24
#